data_AF-A0A356QYQ9-F1
#
_entry.id   AF-A0A356QYQ9-F1
#
_cell.length_a   1.000
_cell.length_b   1.000
_cell.length_c   1.000
_cell.angle_alpha   90.00
_cell.angle_beta   90.00
_cell.angle_gamma   90.00
#
_symmetry.space_group_name_H-M   'P 1'
#
loop_
_entity.id
_entity.type
_entity.pdbx_description
1 polymer ?
#
loop_
_entity_poly.entity_id
_entity_poly.type
_entity_poly.pdbx_seq_one_letter_code
_entity_poly.pdbx_strand_id
1 'polypeptide(L)'
;MSLEEDFDQIKTGVIKHMNDDHSDANLVYAKALAGLPDALSAEMTDLDRHGIALAVEMPGGVSEVRVDFLKPLTKAEDIRPALIKLLKYARERL
;
A
#
# COMPACT_ATOMS: atom_id res chain seq x y z
N MET A 1 11.91 -5.11 -22.90
CA MET A 1 11.12 -4.66 -21.75
C MET A 1 11.99 -4.86 -20.53
N SER A 2 12.38 -3.75 -19.90
CA SER A 2 13.17 -3.78 -18.68
C SER A 2 12.28 -4.15 -17.50
N LEU A 3 12.81 -4.87 -16.52
CA LEU A 3 12.07 -5.31 -15.33
C LEU A 3 11.33 -4.15 -14.63
N GLU A 4 11.90 -2.94 -14.66
CA GLU A 4 11.33 -1.73 -14.07
C GLU A 4 10.07 -1.22 -14.80
N GLU A 5 9.95 -1.42 -16.12
CA GLU A 5 8.79 -0.99 -16.90
C GLU A 5 7.55 -1.84 -16.60
N ASP A 6 7.73 -3.12 -16.32
CA ASP A 6 6.65 -4.04 -15.91
C ASP A 6 6.10 -3.67 -14.52
N PHE A 7 6.96 -3.24 -13.60
CA PHE A 7 6.55 -2.76 -12.28
C PHE A 7 5.71 -1.49 -12.38
N ASP A 8 6.12 -0.52 -13.19
CA ASP A 8 5.40 0.75 -13.33
C ASP A 8 3.99 0.58 -13.94
N GLN A 9 3.85 -0.32 -14.92
CA GLN A 9 2.54 -0.63 -15.50
C GLN A 9 1.61 -1.33 -14.51
N ILE A 10 2.12 -2.35 -13.79
CA ILE A 10 1.28 -3.08 -12.83
C ILE A 10 0.98 -2.20 -11.61
N LYS A 11 1.95 -1.43 -11.09
CA LYS A 11 1.74 -0.59 -9.91
C LYS A 11 0.63 0.43 -10.15
N THR A 12 0.63 1.11 -11.30
CA THR A 12 -0.36 2.16 -11.59
C THR A 12 -1.78 1.57 -11.65
N GLY A 13 -1.92 0.41 -12.29
CA GLY A 13 -3.21 -0.30 -12.33
C GLY A 13 -3.66 -0.80 -10.95
N VAL A 14 -2.72 -1.29 -10.13
CA VAL A 14 -3.01 -1.78 -8.78
C VAL A 14 -3.35 -0.65 -7.82
N ILE A 15 -2.60 0.46 -7.84
CA ILE A 15 -2.84 1.65 -7.03
C ILE A 15 -4.24 2.18 -7.30
N LYS A 16 -4.58 2.39 -8.58
CA LYS A 16 -5.90 2.90 -8.96
C LYS A 16 -7.03 1.97 -8.51
N HIS A 17 -6.85 0.66 -8.69
CA HIS A 17 -7.84 -0.32 -8.26
C HIS A 17 -7.96 -0.41 -6.73
N MET A 18 -6.85 -0.33 -5.99
CA MET A 18 -6.88 -0.32 -4.52
C MET A 18 -7.51 0.96 -3.99
N ASN A 19 -7.24 2.12 -4.58
CA ASN A 19 -7.85 3.37 -4.16
C ASN A 19 -9.36 3.42 -4.45
N ASP A 20 -9.82 2.83 -5.55
CA ASP A 20 -11.23 2.87 -5.97
C ASP A 20 -12.09 1.76 -5.32
N ASP A 21 -11.59 0.53 -5.25
CA ASP A 21 -12.34 -0.65 -4.75
C ASP A 21 -11.99 -1.01 -3.30
N HIS A 22 -10.82 -0.59 -2.81
CA HIS A 22 -10.26 -1.06 -1.54
C HIS A 22 -9.65 0.07 -0.68
N SER A 23 -10.20 1.28 -0.70
CA SER A 23 -9.69 2.41 0.10
C SER A 23 -9.71 2.09 1.61
N ASP A 24 -10.64 1.24 2.06
CA ASP A 24 -10.66 0.71 3.44
C ASP A 24 -9.39 -0.12 3.77
N ALA A 25 -8.87 -0.89 2.82
CA ALA A 25 -7.64 -1.65 3.01
C ALA A 25 -6.42 -0.74 3.20
N ASN A 26 -6.36 0.36 2.45
CA ASN A 26 -5.32 1.38 2.64
C ASN A 26 -5.39 1.98 4.05
N LEU A 27 -6.61 2.19 4.54
CA LEU A 27 -6.86 2.75 5.85
C LEU A 27 -6.41 1.79 6.96
N VAL A 28 -6.62 0.48 6.77
CA VAL A 28 -6.07 -0.56 7.64
C VAL A 28 -4.54 -0.53 7.65
N TYR A 29 -3.88 -0.35 6.50
CA TYR A 29 -2.41 -0.20 6.47
C TYR A 29 -1.96 1.01 7.29
N ALA A 30 -2.60 2.16 7.09
CA ALA A 30 -2.29 3.36 7.85
C ALA A 30 -2.47 3.14 9.37
N LYS A 31 -3.58 2.53 9.78
CA LYS A 31 -3.88 2.29 11.19
C LYS A 31 -2.92 1.28 11.83
N ALA A 32 -2.75 0.12 11.21
CA ALA A 32 -1.96 -0.97 11.79
C ALA A 32 -0.45 -0.80 11.59
N LEU A 33 -0.01 -0.33 10.41
CA LEU A 33 1.40 -0.29 10.04
C LEU A 33 2.03 1.07 10.29
N ALA A 34 1.30 2.17 10.05
CA ALA A 34 1.79 3.49 10.42
C ALA A 34 1.45 3.90 11.86
N GLY A 35 0.64 3.10 12.58
CA GLY A 35 0.26 3.38 13.96
C GLY A 35 -0.59 4.64 14.09
N LEU A 36 -1.39 4.95 13.07
CA LEU A 36 -2.26 6.12 13.01
C LEU A 36 -3.72 5.69 13.23
N PRO A 37 -4.16 5.41 14.47
CA PRO A 37 -5.53 4.95 14.73
C PRO A 37 -6.60 5.98 14.35
N ASP A 38 -6.22 7.25 14.28
CA ASP A 38 -7.08 8.39 13.95
C ASP A 38 -7.15 8.69 12.44
N ALA A 39 -6.59 7.82 11.59
CA ALA A 39 -6.69 7.95 10.14
C ALA A 39 -8.16 7.95 9.69
N LEU A 40 -8.54 8.98 8.92
CA LEU A 40 -9.86 9.17 8.33
C LEU A 40 -9.95 8.50 6.95
N SER A 41 -8.90 8.66 6.15
CA SER A 41 -8.79 8.09 4.81
C SER A 41 -7.34 7.71 4.54
N ALA A 42 -7.10 6.77 3.63
CA ALA A 42 -5.76 6.50 3.13
C ALA A 42 -5.80 6.12 1.66
N GLU A 43 -4.84 6.66 0.92
CA GLU A 43 -4.69 6.46 -0.51
C GLU A 43 -3.27 6.02 -0.80
N MET A 44 -3.11 5.00 -1.64
CA MET A 44 -1.82 4.58 -2.11
C MET A 44 -1.32 5.58 -3.16
N THR A 45 -0.13 6.13 -2.96
CA THR A 45 0.48 7.12 -3.84
C THR A 45 1.56 6.53 -4.71
N ASP A 46 2.36 5.61 -4.15
CA ASP A 46 3.45 4.95 -4.86
C ASP A 46 3.61 3.50 -4.38
N LEU A 47 4.21 2.67 -5.24
CA LEU A 47 4.49 1.28 -4.92
C LEU A 47 5.78 0.86 -5.63
N ASP A 48 6.69 0.29 -4.84
CA ASP A 48 7.97 -0.22 -5.29
C ASP A 48 8.14 -1.70 -4.89
N ARG A 49 9.16 -2.37 -5.44
CA ARG A 49 9.52 -3.74 -5.06
C ARG A 49 9.87 -3.91 -3.58
N HIS A 50 10.22 -2.84 -2.88
CA HIS A 50 10.55 -2.89 -1.46
C HIS A 50 9.37 -2.56 -0.54
N GLY A 51 8.38 -1.79 -1.00
CA GLY A 51 7.30 -1.31 -0.16
C GLY A 51 6.28 -0.45 -0.89
N ILE A 52 5.32 0.07 -0.14
CA ILE A 52 4.24 0.93 -0.62
C ILE A 52 4.29 2.28 0.09
N ALA A 53 4.01 3.35 -0.64
CA ALA A 53 3.77 4.67 -0.07
C ALA A 53 2.27 4.94 -0.05
N LEU A 54 1.79 5.41 1.09
CA LEU A 54 0.39 5.71 1.35
C LEU A 54 0.31 7.14 1.89
N ALA A 55 -0.57 7.96 1.32
CA ALA A 55 -0.99 9.22 1.90
C ALA A 55 -2.20 8.96 2.81
N VAL A 56 -2.08 9.33 4.07
CA VAL A 56 -3.09 9.12 5.11
C VAL A 56 -3.66 10.47 5.48
N GLU A 57 -4.96 10.65 5.30
CA GLU A 57 -5.67 11.83 5.75
C GLU A 57 -6.06 11.65 7.22
N MET A 58 -5.63 12.60 8.05
CA MET A 58 -5.97 12.69 9.46
C MET A 58 -6.59 14.06 9.73
N PRO A 59 -7.33 14.24 10.83
CA PRO A 59 -7.90 15.55 11.16
C PRO A 59 -6.84 16.65 11.36
N GLY A 60 -5.59 16.28 11.64
CA GLY A 60 -4.44 17.21 11.73
C GLY A 60 -3.72 17.50 10.41
N GLY A 61 -4.14 16.89 9.30
CA GLY A 61 -3.50 17.02 7.98
C GLY A 61 -3.20 15.68 7.32
N VAL A 62 -2.60 15.74 6.12
CA VAL A 62 -2.19 14.55 5.36
C VAL A 62 -0.79 14.13 5.81
N SER A 63 -0.62 12.87 6.20
CA SER A 63 0.67 12.26 6.52
C SER A 63 1.02 11.20 5.50
N GLU A 64 2.23 11.31 4.94
CA GLU A 64 2.75 10.31 4.02
C GLU A 64 3.50 9.23 4.80
N VAL A 65 3.09 7.98 4.63
CA VAL A 65 3.64 6.84 5.33
C VAL A 65 4.15 5.83 4.32
N ARG A 66 5.32 5.25 4.60
CA ARG A 66 5.89 4.19 3.78
C ARG A 66 5.88 2.90 4.57
N VAL A 67 5.40 1.85 3.92
CA VAL A 67 5.29 0.52 4.50
C VAL A 67 6.15 -0.44 3.69
N ASP A 68 7.16 -1.00 4.32
CA ASP A 68 8.02 -2.01 3.70
C ASP A 68 7.34 -3.38 3.66
N PHE A 69 7.54 -4.10 2.55
CA PHE A 69 7.12 -5.48 2.44
C PHE A 69 8.03 -6.39 3.28
N LEU A 70 7.46 -7.46 3.86
CA LEU A 70 8.25 -8.46 4.57
C LEU A 70 9.27 -9.17 3.67
N LYS A 71 9.02 -9.21 2.36
CA LYS A 71 9.93 -9.76 1.36
C LYS A 71 9.97 -8.87 0.12
N PRO A 72 11.14 -8.61 -0.46
CA PRO A 72 11.25 -7.87 -1.70
C PRO A 72 10.57 -8.63 -2.83
N LEU A 73 9.89 -7.89 -3.70
CA LEU A 73 9.22 -8.45 -4.87
C LEU A 73 10.25 -8.77 -5.96
N THR A 74 10.25 -10.02 -6.41
CA THR A 74 11.07 -10.47 -7.54
C THR A 74 10.44 -10.17 -8.89
N LYS A 75 9.11 -10.04 -8.94
CA LYS A 75 8.35 -9.78 -10.16
C LYS A 75 7.19 -8.83 -9.91
N ALA A 76 6.77 -8.10 -10.95
CA ALA A 76 5.64 -7.19 -10.87
C ALA A 76 4.31 -7.92 -10.60
N GLU A 77 4.16 -9.16 -11.08
CA GLU A 77 3.02 -10.03 -10.81
C GLU A 77 2.87 -10.40 -9.31
N ASP A 78 3.96 -10.37 -8.53
CA ASP A 78 3.93 -10.62 -7.08
C ASP A 78 3.38 -9.44 -6.26
N ILE A 79 3.20 -8.25 -6.86
CA ILE A 79 2.65 -7.07 -6.18
C ILE A 79 1.29 -7.38 -5.53
N ARG A 80 0.37 -7.98 -6.31
CA ARG A 80 -0.98 -8.31 -5.84
C ARG A 80 -0.98 -9.28 -4.65
N PRO A 81 -0.35 -10.47 -4.73
CA PRO A 81 -0.33 -11.39 -3.59
C PRO A 81 0.47 -10.85 -2.40
N ALA A 82 1.50 -10.03 -2.62
CA ALA A 82 2.24 -9.39 -1.54
C ALA A 82 1.40 -8.36 -0.78
N LEU A 83 0.64 -7.52 -1.49
CA LEU A 83 -0.34 -6.62 -0.87
C LEU A 83 -1.37 -7.41 -0.06
N ILE A 84 -1.98 -8.46 -0.61
CA ILE A 84 -2.97 -9.26 0.14
C ILE A 84 -2.37 -9.84 1.43
N LYS A 85 -1.12 -10.35 1.37
CA LYS A 85 -0.41 -10.85 2.55
C LYS A 85 -0.11 -9.75 3.56
N LEU A 86 0.34 -8.59 3.08
CA LEU A 86 0.61 -7.42 3.91
C LEU A 86 -0.69 -6.94 4.59
N LEU A 87 -1.82 -6.90 3.85
CA LEU A 87 -3.12 -6.48 4.38
C LEU A 87 -3.59 -7.42 5.47
N LYS A 88 -3.47 -8.73 5.22
CA LYS A 88 -3.81 -9.74 6.21
C LYS A 88 -2.95 -9.58 7.47
N TYR A 89 -1.65 -9.37 7.31
CA TYR A 89 -0.73 -9.12 8.42
C TYR A 89 -1.07 -7.83 9.20
N ALA A 90 -1.44 -6.76 8.49
CA ALA A 90 -1.90 -5.51 9.09
C ALA A 90 -3.20 -5.73 9.89
N ARG A 91 -4.18 -6.44 9.33
CA ARG A 91 -5.43 -6.79 10.01
C ARG A 91 -5.23 -7.65 11.25
N GLU A 92 -4.25 -8.54 11.26
CA GLU A 92 -3.92 -9.35 12.45
C GLU A 92 -3.24 -8.54 13.57
N ARG A 93 -2.77 -7.32 13.28
CA ARG A 93 -2.09 -6.42 14.24
C ARG A 93 -2.94 -5.26 14.71
N LEU A 94 -4.07 -5.00 14.05
CA LEU A 94 -5.04 -3.97 14.41
C LEU A 94 -5.95 -4.48 15.53
#